data_AF-A0A2H9SS72-F1
#
_entry.id   AF-A0A2H9SS72-F1
#
_cell.length_a   1.000
_cell.length_b   1.000
_cell.length_c   1.000
_cell.angle_alpha   90.00
_cell.angle_beta   90.00
_cell.angle_gamma   90.00
#
_symmetry.space_group_name_H-M   'P 1'
#
loop_
_entity.id
_entity.type
_entity.pdbx_description
1 polymer ?
#
loop_
_entity_poly.entity_id
_entity_poly.type
_entity_poly.pdbx_seq_one_letter_code
_entity_poly.pdbx_strand_id
1 'polypeptide(L)'
;MLKRGCLLVMVAVLLSACSHHSPVRRASIKEFPPHVVQQSRMVSSFSEVTVSGRLNVSLHTGYKKPLLVLKGDPRDLAQVSVVVRNQGLLVSLGAGYPQYGEVSADIQGSSLDLFRFDGAGLVTGNQLSTKFLSLYLDNQGTTRLGGSLGIQDLVVKGDGLTQLSGVNSSHMKIHLIGKPKVQISGVVQLAELHIDGDSSLSLYWLKSRHLVITGRKKAKIQLAGIVNRLEVELWGESQFKGRYLRARRSFIKTHNRSIAEITSVNHQSSKASDTSDIYYYNIPDTRADFMVKDGSVLDMRNLTSPFMDEEYTRYNKQFP
;
A
#
# COMPACT_ATOMS: atom_id res chain seq x y z
N MET A 1 -47.11 -26.71 -28.29
CA MET A 1 -47.99 -26.48 -27.11
C MET A 1 -47.24 -26.23 -25.79
N LEU A 2 -45.89 -26.24 -25.76
CA LEU A 2 -45.10 -26.10 -24.52
C LEU A 2 -44.90 -24.65 -24.01
N LYS A 3 -45.11 -23.63 -24.85
CA LYS A 3 -44.81 -22.21 -24.50
C LYS A 3 -45.91 -21.50 -23.71
N ARG A 4 -47.14 -22.05 -23.64
CA ARG A 4 -48.24 -21.46 -22.86
C ARG A 4 -48.29 -21.94 -21.39
N GLY A 5 -47.60 -23.04 -21.05
CA GLY A 5 -47.53 -23.56 -19.68
C GLY A 5 -46.56 -22.80 -18.77
N CYS A 6 -45.41 -22.35 -19.29
CA CYS A 6 -44.40 -21.65 -18.48
C CYS A 6 -44.84 -20.25 -17.99
N LEU A 7 -45.75 -19.58 -18.70
CA LEU A 7 -46.19 -18.24 -18.32
C LEU A 7 -47.08 -18.26 -17.07
N LEU A 8 -47.86 -19.34 -16.88
CA LEU A 8 -48.77 -19.49 -15.73
C LEU A 8 -48.03 -19.77 -14.42
N VAL A 9 -46.86 -20.43 -14.47
CA VAL A 9 -46.04 -20.72 -13.29
C VAL A 9 -45.33 -19.46 -12.76
N MET A 10 -44.92 -18.54 -13.65
CA MET A 10 -44.31 -17.27 -13.22
C MET A 10 -45.29 -16.33 -12.51
N VAL A 11 -46.57 -16.32 -12.89
CA VAL A 11 -47.58 -15.45 -12.26
C VAL A 11 -47.96 -15.94 -10.86
N ALA A 12 -47.95 -17.26 -10.61
CA ALA A 12 -48.24 -17.83 -9.29
C ALA A 12 -47.16 -17.50 -8.24
N VAL A 13 -45.88 -17.42 -8.64
CA VAL A 13 -44.77 -17.09 -7.72
C VAL A 13 -44.77 -15.60 -7.32
N LEU A 14 -45.28 -14.72 -8.18
CA LEU A 14 -45.35 -13.28 -7.90
C LEU A 14 -46.46 -12.89 -6.91
N LEU A 15 -47.47 -13.73 -6.70
CA LEU A 15 -48.59 -13.43 -5.78
C LEU A 15 -48.36 -13.91 -4.34
N SER A 16 -47.33 -14.72 -4.08
CA SER A 16 -46.97 -15.20 -2.73
C SER A 16 -45.94 -14.33 -1.99
N ALA A 17 -45.54 -13.16 -2.53
CA ALA A 17 -44.52 -12.31 -1.92
C ALA A 17 -45.04 -11.23 -0.95
N CYS A 18 -46.36 -11.12 -0.75
CA CYS A 18 -46.97 -10.14 0.16
C CYS A 18 -47.22 -10.72 1.55
N SER A 19 -46.19 -11.28 2.18
CA SER A 19 -46.22 -11.66 3.59
C SER A 19 -45.82 -10.46 4.44
N HIS A 20 -46.81 -9.85 5.08
CA HIS A 20 -46.72 -8.81 6.11
C HIS A 20 -45.43 -8.92 6.95
N HIS A 21 -44.45 -8.05 6.66
CA HIS A 21 -43.41 -7.75 7.62
C HIS A 21 -44.02 -6.87 8.70
N SER A 22 -44.34 -7.47 9.85
CA SER A 22 -44.56 -6.70 11.07
C SER A 22 -43.34 -5.79 11.28
N PRO A 23 -43.53 -4.48 11.50
CA PRO A 23 -42.41 -3.62 11.83
C PRO A 23 -41.81 -4.14 13.14
N VAL A 24 -40.63 -4.75 13.05
CA VAL A 24 -39.80 -5.04 14.21
C VAL A 24 -39.57 -3.69 14.87
N ARG A 25 -40.24 -3.48 16.00
CA ARG A 25 -40.11 -2.33 16.87
C ARG A 25 -38.66 -2.34 17.35
N ARG A 26 -37.75 -1.78 16.56
CA ARG A 26 -36.39 -1.48 17.00
C ARG A 26 -36.57 -0.60 18.23
N ALA A 27 -36.26 -1.15 19.39
CA ALA A 27 -36.14 -0.36 20.60
C ALA A 27 -35.33 0.87 20.24
N SER A 28 -35.90 2.06 20.45
CA SER A 28 -35.19 3.31 20.28
C SER A 28 -33.93 3.20 21.12
N ILE A 29 -32.78 3.04 20.47
CA ILE A 29 -31.48 3.18 21.13
C ILE A 29 -31.55 4.60 21.68
N LYS A 30 -31.62 4.74 23.01
CA LYS A 30 -31.47 6.04 23.65
C LYS A 30 -30.09 6.53 23.21
N GLU A 31 -30.07 7.48 22.27
CA GLU A 31 -28.88 8.24 21.90
C GLU A 31 -28.51 9.06 23.12
N PHE A 32 -27.73 8.45 24.02
CA PHE A 32 -26.99 9.23 24.99
C PHE A 32 -25.87 9.94 24.23
N PRO A 33 -25.72 11.26 24.39
CA PRO A 33 -24.63 11.98 23.74
C PRO A 33 -23.30 11.34 24.15
N PRO A 34 -22.37 11.12 23.20
CA PRO A 34 -21.13 10.43 23.47
C PRO A 34 -20.34 11.19 24.56
N HIS A 35 -20.18 10.56 25.71
CA HIS A 35 -19.42 11.14 26.81
C HIS A 35 -17.94 10.87 26.60
N VAL A 36 -17.28 11.74 25.82
CA VAL A 36 -15.85 11.60 25.52
C VAL A 36 -15.01 12.09 26.70
N VAL A 37 -14.14 11.23 27.23
CA VAL A 37 -13.14 11.59 28.24
C VAL A 37 -11.72 11.41 27.71
N GLN A 38 -10.77 12.06 28.37
CA GLN A 38 -9.35 11.94 28.08
C GLN A 38 -8.62 11.31 29.29
N GLN A 39 -7.77 10.31 29.03
CA GLN A 39 -6.90 9.68 30.03
C GLN A 39 -5.44 9.81 29.61
N SER A 40 -4.65 10.54 30.42
CA SER A 40 -3.20 10.64 30.23
C SER A 40 -2.48 9.58 31.06
N ARG A 41 -1.63 8.76 30.43
CA ARG A 41 -0.85 7.70 31.06
C ARG A 41 0.64 7.97 30.84
N MET A 42 1.37 8.20 31.93
CA MET A 42 2.84 8.22 31.88
C MET A 42 3.34 6.80 31.61
N VAL A 43 4.22 6.66 30.64
CA VAL A 43 4.80 5.38 30.24
C VAL A 43 6.32 5.47 30.28
N SER A 44 6.99 4.34 30.51
CA SER A 44 8.45 4.26 30.40
C SER A 44 8.90 4.46 28.95
N SER A 45 10.21 4.68 28.76
CA SER A 45 10.78 4.86 27.42
C SER A 45 10.54 3.65 26.52
N PHE A 46 10.18 3.94 25.28
CA PHE A 46 9.98 2.97 24.21
C PHE A 46 10.51 3.54 22.89
N SER A 47 10.87 2.66 21.96
CA SER A 47 11.17 2.99 20.57
C SER A 47 10.36 2.12 19.61
N GLU A 48 9.69 1.08 20.11
CA GLU A 48 8.79 0.23 19.34
C GLU A 48 7.35 0.46 19.80
N VAL A 49 6.43 0.49 18.85
CA VAL A 49 5.00 0.65 19.12
C VAL A 49 4.24 -0.45 18.40
N THR A 50 3.49 -1.25 19.15
CA THR A 50 2.55 -2.24 18.63
C THR A 50 1.15 -1.85 19.05
N VAL A 51 0.26 -1.67 18.07
CA VAL A 51 -1.15 -1.37 18.28
C VAL A 51 -2.02 -2.47 17.69
N SER A 52 -3.03 -2.91 18.43
CA SER A 52 -4.01 -3.89 17.95
C SER A 52 -5.44 -3.51 18.29
N GLY A 53 -6.37 -3.80 17.37
CA GLY A 53 -7.80 -3.58 17.52
C GLY A 53 -8.35 -2.42 16.69
N ARG A 54 -9.57 -1.97 17.01
CA ARG A 54 -10.27 -0.90 16.28
C ARG A 54 -10.09 0.46 16.96
N LEU A 55 -8.98 1.14 16.69
CA LEU A 55 -8.70 2.45 17.28
C LEU A 55 -7.93 3.35 16.32
N ASN A 56 -8.13 4.66 16.48
CA ASN A 56 -7.34 5.68 15.81
C ASN A 56 -6.03 5.91 16.58
N VAL A 57 -4.94 6.19 15.87
CA VAL A 57 -3.61 6.37 16.46
C VAL A 57 -2.97 7.62 15.89
N SER A 58 -2.45 8.49 16.75
CA SER A 58 -1.55 9.58 16.37
C SER A 58 -0.16 9.31 16.94
N LEU A 59 0.86 9.33 16.08
CA LEU A 59 2.25 9.07 16.43
C LEU A 59 3.05 10.37 16.42
N HIS A 60 3.87 10.55 17.46
CA HIS A 60 4.75 11.70 17.62
C HIS A 60 6.13 11.27 18.11
N THR A 61 7.19 11.84 17.51
CA THR A 61 8.60 11.61 17.88
C THR A 61 9.26 12.89 18.38
N GLY A 62 10.41 12.79 19.06
CA GLY A 62 11.19 13.93 19.53
C GLY A 62 10.83 14.44 20.94
N TYR A 63 9.94 13.73 21.65
CA TYR A 63 9.52 14.10 23.00
C TYR A 63 10.48 13.52 24.04
N LYS A 64 10.95 14.35 24.97
CA LYS A 64 11.86 13.90 26.07
C LYS A 64 11.17 13.00 27.08
N LYS A 65 9.86 13.20 27.28
CA LYS A 65 9.04 12.45 28.24
C LYS A 65 7.96 11.70 27.46
N PRO A 66 8.06 10.37 27.36
CA PRO A 66 7.05 9.56 26.71
C PRO A 66 5.69 9.72 27.39
N LEU A 67 4.64 9.82 26.59
CA LEU A 67 3.28 10.03 27.06
C LEU A 67 2.30 9.30 26.14
N LEU A 68 1.31 8.63 26.74
CA LEU A 68 0.17 8.09 26.03
C LEU A 68 -1.10 8.84 26.48
N VAL A 69 -1.84 9.41 25.53
CA VAL A 69 -3.13 10.04 25.78
C VAL A 69 -4.23 9.26 25.07
N LEU A 70 -5.16 8.69 25.83
CA LEU A 70 -6.32 7.99 25.31
C LEU A 70 -7.54 8.91 25.32
N LYS A 71 -8.36 8.85 24.28
CA LYS A 71 -9.64 9.59 24.15
C LYS A 71 -10.75 8.65 23.70
N GLY A 72 -11.92 8.73 24.33
CA GLY A 72 -13.08 7.88 24.01
C GLY A 72 -14.12 7.83 25.14
N ASP A 73 -15.14 6.99 25.00
CA ASP A 73 -16.09 6.71 26.07
C ASP A 73 -15.39 5.96 27.23
N PRO A 74 -15.60 6.32 28.50
CA PRO A 74 -14.96 5.66 29.63
C PRO A 74 -15.09 4.13 29.64
N ARG A 75 -16.22 3.60 29.16
CA ARG A 75 -16.51 2.16 29.11
C ARG A 75 -15.64 1.44 28.08
N ASP A 76 -15.39 2.07 26.95
CA ASP A 76 -14.49 1.56 25.91
C ASP A 76 -13.02 1.75 26.33
N LEU A 77 -12.68 2.88 26.95
CA LEU A 77 -11.32 3.15 27.44
C LEU A 77 -10.88 2.19 28.55
N ALA A 78 -11.81 1.71 29.37
CA ALA A 78 -11.54 0.68 30.38
C ALA A 78 -11.05 -0.64 29.79
N GLN A 79 -11.31 -0.89 28.49
CA GLN A 79 -10.88 -2.09 27.77
C GLN A 79 -9.54 -1.91 27.06
N VAL A 80 -8.95 -0.70 27.07
CA VAL A 80 -7.65 -0.44 26.46
C VAL A 80 -6.54 -0.90 27.39
N SER A 81 -5.87 -1.99 27.00
CA SER A 81 -4.69 -2.51 27.68
C SER A 81 -3.42 -1.83 27.15
N VAL A 82 -2.59 -1.35 28.08
CA VAL A 82 -1.35 -0.63 27.80
C VAL A 82 -0.22 -1.28 28.59
N VAL A 83 0.80 -1.76 27.89
CA VAL A 83 1.94 -2.46 28.50
C VAL A 83 3.23 -1.97 27.86
N VAL A 84 4.22 -1.61 28.65
CA VAL A 84 5.59 -1.35 28.14
C VAL A 84 6.51 -2.48 28.58
N ARG A 85 7.14 -3.17 27.63
CA ARG A 85 8.11 -4.27 27.87
C ARG A 85 9.18 -4.24 26.80
N ASN A 86 10.45 -4.44 27.19
CA ASN A 86 11.58 -4.52 26.25
C ASN A 86 11.65 -3.36 25.24
N GLN A 87 11.46 -2.12 25.70
CA GLN A 87 11.41 -0.91 24.84
C GLN A 87 10.23 -0.87 23.85
N GLY A 88 9.29 -1.80 23.92
CA GLY A 88 8.05 -1.80 23.15
C GLY A 88 6.84 -1.36 23.96
N LEU A 89 6.10 -0.39 23.43
CA LEU A 89 4.77 -0.02 23.89
C LEU A 89 3.73 -0.86 23.14
N LEU A 90 2.99 -1.68 23.88
CA LEU A 90 1.82 -2.39 23.40
C LEU A 90 0.55 -1.64 23.82
N VAL A 91 -0.27 -1.26 22.83
CA VAL A 91 -1.63 -0.75 23.03
C VAL A 91 -2.60 -1.71 22.36
N SER A 92 -3.56 -2.24 23.10
CA SER A 92 -4.54 -3.18 22.56
C SER A 92 -5.94 -2.82 23.01
N LEU A 93 -6.89 -2.88 22.07
CA LEU A 93 -8.31 -2.79 22.33
C LEU A 93 -8.94 -4.15 22.02
N GLY A 94 -9.63 -4.72 23.00
CA GLY A 94 -10.20 -6.07 22.90
C GLY A 94 -11.20 -6.23 21.74
N ALA A 95 -11.35 -7.47 21.27
CA ALA A 95 -12.34 -7.80 20.25
C ALA A 95 -13.76 -7.40 20.70
N GLY A 96 -14.58 -6.92 19.78
CA GLY A 96 -15.93 -6.42 20.08
C GLY A 96 -15.99 -4.99 20.61
N TYR A 97 -14.85 -4.33 20.80
CA TYR A 97 -14.74 -2.91 21.12
C TYR A 97 -14.18 -2.10 19.93
N PRO A 98 -14.48 -0.80 19.85
CA PRO A 98 -15.34 -0.05 20.77
C PRO A 98 -16.85 -0.29 20.53
N GLN A 99 -17.66 -0.05 21.56
CA GLN A 99 -19.13 -0.21 21.54
C GLN A 99 -19.89 1.10 21.67
N TYR A 100 -19.31 2.11 22.31
CA TYR A 100 -19.99 3.34 22.68
C TYR A 100 -19.46 4.58 21.96
N GLY A 101 -18.25 4.51 21.38
CA GLY A 101 -17.72 5.56 20.53
C GLY A 101 -16.32 5.27 20.02
N GLU A 102 -15.78 6.13 19.17
CA GLU A 102 -14.40 5.95 18.70
C GLU A 102 -13.39 6.04 19.85
N VAL A 103 -12.37 5.19 19.80
CA VAL A 103 -11.22 5.23 20.70
C VAL A 103 -10.01 5.73 19.92
N SER A 104 -9.31 6.71 20.48
CA SER A 104 -8.10 7.29 19.91
C SER A 104 -6.94 7.22 20.89
N ALA A 105 -5.74 6.92 20.40
CA ALA A 105 -4.49 6.92 21.14
C ALA A 105 -3.49 7.90 20.53
N ASP A 106 -3.09 8.91 21.28
CA ASP A 106 -1.99 9.84 20.94
C ASP A 106 -0.74 9.37 21.69
N ILE A 107 0.25 8.92 20.92
CA ILE A 107 1.47 8.25 21.37
C ILE A 107 2.66 9.16 21.11
N GLN A 108 3.29 9.61 22.19
CA GLN A 108 4.43 10.53 22.17
C GLN A 108 5.67 9.80 22.69
N GLY A 109 6.70 9.72 21.85
CA GLY A 109 7.97 9.07 22.17
C GLY A 109 9.17 9.94 21.76
N SER A 110 10.37 9.53 22.19
CA SER A 110 11.62 10.17 21.80
C SER A 110 12.03 9.75 20.38
N SER A 111 11.99 8.45 20.10
CA SER A 111 12.25 7.84 18.78
C SER A 111 11.15 6.84 18.41
N LEU A 112 11.17 6.39 17.15
CA LEU A 112 10.31 5.33 16.65
C LEU A 112 11.12 4.51 15.64
N ASP A 113 11.47 3.29 16.03
CA ASP A 113 12.29 2.37 15.23
C ASP A 113 11.40 1.27 14.59
N LEU A 114 10.31 0.90 15.27
CA LEU A 114 9.34 -0.07 14.78
C LEU A 114 7.92 0.41 15.08
N PHE A 115 7.05 0.32 14.08
CA PHE A 115 5.61 0.50 14.26
C PHE A 115 4.84 -0.66 13.63
N ARG A 116 4.08 -1.37 14.47
CA ARG A 116 3.17 -2.44 14.09
C ARG A 116 1.74 -2.04 14.38
N PHE A 117 0.87 -2.13 13.39
CA PHE A 117 -0.57 -1.92 13.55
C PHE A 117 -1.33 -3.12 13.00
N ASP A 118 -2.26 -3.66 13.78
CA ASP A 118 -3.12 -4.79 13.42
C ASP A 118 -4.58 -4.50 13.80
N GLY A 119 -5.41 -4.18 12.80
CA GLY A 119 -6.83 -3.92 13.01
C GLY A 119 -7.43 -2.94 12.02
N ALA A 120 -8.24 -2.00 12.52
CA ALA A 120 -8.92 -1.03 11.67
C ALA A 120 -9.01 0.34 12.36
N GLY A 121 -8.44 1.35 11.73
CA GLY A 121 -8.53 2.72 12.22
C GLY A 121 -7.76 3.72 11.37
N LEU A 122 -7.83 4.98 11.78
CA LEU A 122 -6.99 6.05 11.23
C LEU A 122 -5.66 6.10 11.99
N VAL A 123 -4.56 5.86 11.30
CA VAL A 123 -3.21 6.06 11.82
C VAL A 123 -2.61 7.32 11.21
N THR A 124 -2.19 8.27 12.03
CA THR A 124 -1.57 9.54 11.61
C THR A 124 -0.23 9.78 12.28
N GLY A 125 0.67 10.48 11.60
CA GLY A 125 1.92 10.95 12.18
C GLY A 125 2.62 11.87 11.19
N ASN A 126 2.30 13.16 11.21
CA ASN A 126 2.63 14.08 10.11
C ASN A 126 4.05 14.68 10.17
N GLN A 127 4.73 14.57 11.32
CA GLN A 127 6.02 15.18 11.59
C GLN A 127 6.96 14.20 12.30
N LEU A 128 6.95 12.95 11.86
CA LEU A 128 7.84 11.92 12.39
C LEU A 128 9.27 12.20 11.94
N SER A 129 10.24 11.98 12.82
CA SER A 129 11.67 12.03 12.52
C SER A 129 12.29 10.73 12.94
N THR A 130 12.60 9.89 11.94
CA THR A 130 13.10 8.53 12.13
C THR A 130 14.34 8.32 11.27
N LYS A 131 15.37 7.70 11.83
CA LYS A 131 16.57 7.32 11.07
C LYS A 131 16.40 5.97 10.40
N PHE A 132 15.80 5.04 11.12
CA PHE A 132 15.51 3.68 10.71
C PHE A 132 14.11 3.35 11.19
N LEU A 133 13.21 2.98 10.29
CA LEU A 133 11.83 2.66 10.64
C LEU A 133 11.40 1.38 9.93
N SER A 134 10.95 0.42 10.72
CA SER A 134 10.26 -0.78 10.23
C SER A 134 8.76 -0.62 10.43
N LEU A 135 8.00 -0.74 9.34
CA LEU A 135 6.55 -0.60 9.33
C LEU A 135 5.88 -1.94 9.03
N TYR A 136 5.01 -2.39 9.92
CA TYR A 136 4.07 -3.47 9.68
C TYR A 136 2.65 -2.95 9.83
N LEU A 137 1.89 -2.91 8.74
CA LEU A 137 0.56 -2.33 8.68
C LEU A 137 -0.44 -3.36 8.17
N ASP A 138 -1.19 -3.97 9.07
CA ASP A 138 -2.40 -4.73 8.75
C ASP A 138 -3.61 -3.88 9.15
N ASN A 139 -3.89 -2.86 8.33
CA ASN A 139 -4.89 -1.84 8.62
C ASN A 139 -5.93 -1.82 7.50
N GLN A 140 -7.19 -2.10 7.85
CA GLN A 140 -8.33 -1.93 6.92
C GLN A 140 -8.70 -0.45 6.71
N GLY A 141 -8.24 0.42 7.61
CA GLY A 141 -8.47 1.86 7.56
C GLY A 141 -7.46 2.63 6.72
N THR A 142 -7.06 3.80 7.21
CA THR A 142 -6.12 4.69 6.53
C THR A 142 -4.90 4.95 7.40
N THR A 143 -3.72 4.87 6.80
CA THR A 143 -2.45 5.24 7.44
C THR A 143 -1.84 6.42 6.67
N ARG A 144 -1.55 7.52 7.37
CA ARG A 144 -0.90 8.72 6.84
C ARG A 144 0.29 9.10 7.71
N LEU A 145 1.48 8.79 7.23
CA LEU A 145 2.73 9.13 7.92
C LEU A 145 3.53 10.12 7.07
N GLY A 146 4.11 11.12 7.72
CA GLY A 146 4.87 12.19 7.10
C GLY A 146 6.01 12.68 7.99
N GLY A 147 6.97 13.39 7.39
CA GLY A 147 8.12 13.96 8.07
C GLY A 147 9.43 13.56 7.41
N SER A 148 10.42 13.14 8.19
CA SER A 148 11.67 12.54 7.72
C SER A 148 11.66 11.05 8.07
N LEU A 149 11.26 10.22 7.12
CA LEU A 149 11.00 8.80 7.33
C LEU A 149 12.14 7.93 6.76
N GLY A 150 13.00 7.42 7.63
CA GLY A 150 14.07 6.49 7.27
C GLY A 150 13.62 5.03 7.14
N ILE A 151 12.67 4.74 6.25
CA ILE A 151 12.02 3.41 6.18
C ILE A 151 12.96 2.36 5.61
N GLN A 152 13.20 1.26 6.34
CA GLN A 152 13.97 0.11 5.85
C GLN A 152 13.05 -0.99 5.35
N ASP A 153 12.06 -1.38 6.14
CA ASP A 153 11.11 -2.44 5.81
C ASP A 153 9.69 -1.91 5.89
N LEU A 154 8.91 -2.16 4.84
CA LEU A 154 7.49 -1.83 4.76
C LEU A 154 6.70 -3.08 4.40
N VAL A 155 5.90 -3.56 5.35
CA VAL A 155 4.91 -4.62 5.13
C VAL A 155 3.53 -4.01 5.25
N VAL A 156 2.72 -4.10 4.19
CA VAL A 156 1.32 -3.64 4.21
C VAL A 156 0.40 -4.79 3.79
N LYS A 157 -0.63 -5.03 4.61
CA LYS A 157 -1.66 -6.04 4.43
C LYS A 157 -3.05 -5.40 4.48
N GLY A 158 -4.06 -6.17 4.07
CA GLY A 158 -5.44 -5.75 4.10
C GLY A 158 -5.87 -5.01 2.82
N ASP A 159 -6.87 -4.15 2.95
CA ASP A 159 -7.50 -3.38 1.87
C ASP A 159 -7.47 -1.86 2.10
N GLY A 160 -6.75 -1.42 3.14
CA GLY A 160 -6.63 -0.03 3.51
C GLY A 160 -5.75 0.82 2.58
N LEU A 161 -5.78 2.12 2.84
CA LEU A 161 -4.95 3.12 2.17
C LEU A 161 -3.75 3.48 3.05
N THR A 162 -2.53 3.41 2.50
CA THR A 162 -1.31 3.86 3.16
C THR A 162 -0.66 4.98 2.33
N GLN A 163 -0.43 6.13 2.96
CA GLN A 163 0.24 7.28 2.36
C GLN A 163 1.46 7.62 3.23
N LEU A 164 2.64 7.60 2.62
CA LEU A 164 3.91 7.89 3.27
C LEU A 164 4.57 9.06 2.55
N SER A 165 4.84 10.15 3.27
CA SER A 165 5.48 11.35 2.72
C SER A 165 6.80 11.68 3.42
N GLY A 166 7.74 12.21 2.64
CA GLY A 166 9.08 12.54 3.15
C GLY A 166 9.93 11.31 3.47
N VAL A 167 9.75 10.23 2.70
CA VAL A 167 10.59 9.04 2.82
C VAL A 167 11.99 9.33 2.31
N ASN A 168 13.00 8.99 3.10
CA ASN A 168 14.40 9.06 2.73
C ASN A 168 15.10 7.76 3.15
N SER A 169 15.19 6.81 2.23
CA SER A 169 15.70 5.47 2.52
C SER A 169 16.88 5.10 1.62
N SER A 170 17.88 4.43 2.21
CA SER A 170 19.07 3.92 1.53
C SER A 170 18.97 2.44 1.15
N HIS A 171 18.02 1.68 1.70
CA HIS A 171 17.84 0.26 1.40
C HIS A 171 16.44 -0.20 1.79
N MET A 172 15.44 0.23 1.03
CA MET A 172 14.04 -0.09 1.33
C MET A 172 13.64 -1.45 0.76
N LYS A 173 12.88 -2.22 1.53
CA LYS A 173 12.14 -3.41 1.08
C LYS A 173 10.65 -3.22 1.29
N ILE A 174 9.85 -3.63 0.31
CA ILE A 174 8.40 -3.47 0.35
C ILE A 174 7.73 -4.82 0.09
N HIS A 175 6.81 -5.21 0.96
CA HIS A 175 5.96 -6.38 0.83
C HIS A 175 4.49 -5.98 0.96
N LEU A 176 3.72 -6.11 -0.13
CA LEU A 176 2.28 -5.81 -0.16
C LEU A 176 1.49 -7.08 -0.36
N ILE A 177 0.53 -7.36 0.52
CA ILE A 177 -0.28 -8.59 0.48
C ILE A 177 -1.76 -8.23 0.56
N GLY A 178 -2.57 -8.80 -0.33
CA GLY A 178 -4.03 -8.61 -0.31
C GLY A 178 -4.49 -7.56 -1.30
N LYS A 179 -5.07 -6.46 -0.83
CA LYS A 179 -5.56 -5.37 -1.69
C LYS A 179 -5.17 -3.95 -1.21
N PRO A 180 -4.01 -3.73 -0.57
CA PRO A 180 -3.67 -2.41 -0.07
C PRO A 180 -3.39 -1.44 -1.22
N LYS A 181 -3.70 -0.17 -0.99
CA LYS A 181 -3.27 0.94 -1.84
C LYS A 181 -2.18 1.72 -1.14
N VAL A 182 -0.99 1.76 -1.73
CA VAL A 182 0.19 2.39 -1.12
C VAL A 182 0.70 3.51 -2.01
N GLN A 183 0.91 4.68 -1.42
CA GLN A 183 1.49 5.86 -2.05
C GLN A 183 2.69 6.32 -1.25
N ILE A 184 3.84 6.46 -1.92
CA ILE A 184 5.11 6.84 -1.30
C ILE A 184 5.68 8.04 -2.04
N SER A 185 5.94 9.12 -1.30
CA SER A 185 6.65 10.30 -1.80
C SER A 185 7.93 10.55 -1.02
N GLY A 186 9.04 10.75 -1.74
CA GLY A 186 10.36 10.94 -1.15
C GLY A 186 11.50 10.55 -2.08
N VAL A 187 12.72 10.41 -1.55
CA VAL A 187 13.87 9.87 -2.28
C VAL A 187 14.15 8.48 -1.74
N VAL A 188 13.88 7.47 -2.56
CA VAL A 188 13.91 6.07 -2.11
C VAL A 188 14.94 5.27 -2.89
N GLN A 189 15.85 4.62 -2.17
CA GLN A 189 16.67 3.53 -2.71
C GLN A 189 15.99 2.19 -2.40
N LEU A 190 15.05 1.80 -3.26
CA LEU A 190 14.33 0.53 -3.18
C LEU A 190 15.21 -0.61 -3.67
N ALA A 191 15.39 -1.65 -2.86
CA ALA A 191 16.14 -2.85 -3.21
C ALA A 191 15.22 -3.97 -3.70
N GLU A 192 14.07 -4.13 -3.04
CA GLU A 192 13.18 -5.28 -3.22
C GLU A 192 11.71 -4.86 -3.11
N LEU A 193 10.89 -5.35 -4.04
CA LEU A 193 9.46 -5.11 -4.07
C LEU A 193 8.72 -6.42 -4.36
N HIS A 194 7.94 -6.88 -3.40
CA HIS A 194 7.04 -8.02 -3.54
C HIS A 194 5.59 -7.57 -3.41
N ILE A 195 4.79 -7.85 -4.43
CA ILE A 195 3.36 -7.54 -4.42
C ILE A 195 2.58 -8.80 -4.80
N ASP A 196 1.74 -9.26 -3.88
CA ASP A 196 0.81 -10.37 -4.10
C ASP A 196 -0.63 -9.97 -3.79
N GLY A 197 -1.51 -10.05 -4.79
CA GLY A 197 -2.92 -9.72 -4.66
C GLY A 197 -3.40 -8.68 -5.68
N ASP A 198 -4.42 -7.92 -5.31
CA ASP A 198 -4.97 -6.79 -6.06
C ASP A 198 -4.50 -5.47 -5.44
N SER A 199 -3.21 -5.43 -5.09
CA SER A 199 -2.56 -4.30 -4.44
C SER A 199 -2.08 -3.28 -5.47
N SER A 200 -2.04 -2.01 -5.11
CA SER A 200 -1.47 -0.95 -5.94
C SER A 200 -0.38 -0.17 -5.22
N LEU A 201 0.77 0.01 -5.85
CA LEU A 201 1.86 0.86 -5.37
C LEU A 201 2.12 2.00 -6.36
N SER A 202 2.21 3.22 -5.85
CA SER A 202 2.76 4.39 -6.56
C SER A 202 3.93 4.96 -5.76
N LEU A 203 5.10 5.07 -6.38
CA LEU A 203 6.31 5.57 -5.74
C LEU A 203 7.10 6.50 -6.68
N TYR A 204 7.39 7.70 -6.17
CA TYR A 204 8.20 8.74 -6.81
C TYR A 204 9.00 9.46 -5.71
N TRP A 205 10.31 9.68 -5.79
CA TRP A 205 11.34 9.47 -6.82
C TRP A 205 12.31 8.36 -6.40
N LEU A 206 12.58 7.39 -7.26
CA LEU A 206 13.45 6.24 -6.98
C LEU A 206 14.89 6.48 -7.47
N LYS A 207 15.89 6.10 -6.67
CA LYS A 207 17.31 6.09 -7.05
C LYS A 207 17.99 4.82 -6.52
N SER A 208 18.05 3.77 -7.33
CA SER A 208 18.57 2.46 -6.91
C SER A 208 19.74 1.95 -7.74
N ARG A 209 20.66 1.23 -7.10
CA ARG A 209 21.72 0.50 -7.81
C ARG A 209 21.21 -0.80 -8.42
N HIS A 210 20.40 -1.52 -7.67
CA HIS A 210 19.76 -2.78 -8.05
C HIS A 210 18.37 -2.80 -7.44
N LEU A 211 17.38 -3.14 -8.26
CA LEU A 211 15.98 -3.27 -7.86
C LEU A 211 15.43 -4.59 -8.41
N VAL A 212 14.87 -5.40 -7.53
CA VAL A 212 14.14 -6.63 -7.86
C VAL A 212 12.66 -6.44 -7.56
N ILE A 213 11.81 -6.74 -8.54
CA ILE A 213 10.36 -6.61 -8.45
C ILE A 213 9.71 -7.96 -8.78
N THR A 214 8.86 -8.45 -7.88
CA THR A 214 7.97 -9.58 -8.14
C THR A 214 6.51 -9.13 -7.97
N GLY A 215 5.73 -9.23 -9.05
CA GLY A 215 4.30 -8.94 -9.06
C GLY A 215 3.50 -10.20 -9.38
N ARG A 216 2.44 -10.47 -8.59
CA ARG A 216 1.54 -11.62 -8.81
C ARG A 216 0.08 -11.19 -8.81
N LYS A 217 -0.79 -12.05 -9.35
CA LYS A 217 -2.25 -11.85 -9.39
C LYS A 217 -2.63 -10.57 -10.15
N LYS A 218 -3.17 -9.55 -9.48
CA LYS A 218 -3.66 -8.30 -10.10
C LYS A 218 -2.85 -7.08 -9.65
N ALA A 219 -1.61 -7.29 -9.23
CA ALA A 219 -0.73 -6.25 -8.73
C ALA A 219 -0.57 -5.09 -9.73
N LYS A 220 -0.64 -3.84 -9.26
CA LYS A 220 -0.38 -2.63 -10.06
C LYS A 220 0.77 -1.85 -9.48
N ILE A 221 1.82 -1.67 -10.26
CA ILE A 221 3.08 -1.08 -9.80
C ILE A 221 3.40 0.13 -10.66
N GLN A 222 3.57 1.30 -10.06
CA GLN A 222 3.92 2.54 -10.75
C GLN A 222 5.16 3.13 -10.11
N LEU A 223 6.28 3.12 -10.84
CA LEU A 223 7.56 3.63 -10.36
C LEU A 223 8.11 4.70 -11.31
N ALA A 224 8.76 5.71 -10.74
CA ALA A 224 9.48 6.74 -11.49
C ALA A 224 10.84 7.03 -10.84
N GLY A 225 11.86 7.31 -11.67
CA GLY A 225 13.21 7.63 -11.21
C GLY A 225 14.31 6.97 -12.05
N ILE A 226 15.40 6.58 -11.40
CA ILE A 226 16.57 5.94 -12.05
C ILE A 226 17.00 4.67 -11.33
N VAL A 227 17.39 3.67 -12.11
CA VAL A 227 17.93 2.42 -11.59
C VAL A 227 19.08 1.91 -12.45
N ASN A 228 20.16 1.44 -11.84
CA ASN A 228 21.27 0.88 -12.61
C ASN A 228 20.98 -0.56 -13.11
N ARG A 229 20.40 -1.42 -12.28
CA ARG A 229 19.96 -2.77 -12.67
C ARG A 229 18.52 -3.02 -12.20
N LEU A 230 17.63 -3.28 -13.14
CA LEU A 230 16.23 -3.58 -12.90
C LEU A 230 15.93 -5.05 -13.24
N GLU A 231 15.34 -5.77 -12.31
CA GLU A 231 14.81 -7.11 -12.53
C GLU A 231 13.32 -7.11 -12.20
N VAL A 232 12.49 -7.54 -13.14
CA VAL A 232 11.03 -7.57 -12.98
C VAL A 232 10.51 -8.93 -13.39
N GLU A 233 9.73 -9.55 -12.52
CA GLU A 233 9.02 -10.79 -12.81
C GLU A 233 7.53 -10.65 -12.47
N LEU A 234 6.67 -10.85 -13.46
CA LEU A 234 5.23 -10.63 -13.38
C LEU A 234 4.42 -11.89 -13.71
N TRP A 235 3.37 -12.14 -12.94
CA TRP A 235 2.48 -13.29 -13.06
C TRP A 235 1.00 -12.90 -12.96
N GLY A 236 0.12 -13.67 -13.60
CA GLY A 236 -1.32 -13.40 -13.60
C GLY A 236 -1.71 -12.23 -14.51
N GLU A 237 -2.41 -11.24 -13.97
CA GLU A 237 -2.82 -9.99 -14.63
C GLU A 237 -2.05 -8.78 -14.07
N SER A 238 -0.86 -9.00 -13.47
CA SER A 238 -0.09 -7.92 -12.86
C SER A 238 0.47 -6.94 -13.89
N GLN A 239 0.52 -5.67 -13.53
CA GLN A 239 0.96 -4.56 -14.37
C GLN A 239 2.12 -3.81 -13.73
N PHE A 240 3.21 -3.65 -14.47
CA PHE A 240 4.33 -2.80 -14.13
C PHE A 240 4.37 -1.58 -15.05
N LYS A 241 4.19 -0.38 -14.50
CA LYS A 241 4.26 0.90 -15.20
C LYS A 241 5.58 1.60 -14.86
N GLY A 242 6.62 1.23 -15.59
CA GLY A 242 7.98 1.73 -15.43
C GLY A 242 8.42 2.68 -16.54
N ARG A 243 7.50 3.26 -17.33
CA ARG A 243 7.85 4.22 -18.41
C ARG A 243 8.72 5.36 -17.91
N TYR A 244 8.48 5.86 -16.70
CA TYR A 244 9.23 6.94 -16.07
C TYR A 244 10.36 6.45 -15.15
N LEU A 245 10.65 5.15 -15.15
CA LEU A 245 11.79 4.55 -14.45
C LEU A 245 12.88 4.20 -15.46
N ARG A 246 13.90 5.06 -15.55
CA ARG A 246 15.03 4.84 -16.47
C ARG A 246 15.99 3.80 -15.89
N ALA A 247 16.04 2.64 -16.52
CA ALA A 247 16.96 1.56 -16.17
C ALA A 247 18.23 1.59 -17.04
N ARG A 248 19.42 1.48 -16.45
CA ARG A 248 20.64 1.26 -17.26
C ARG A 248 20.61 -0.14 -17.88
N ARG A 249 20.32 -1.15 -17.07
CA ARG A 249 20.12 -2.54 -17.50
C ARG A 249 18.78 -3.06 -16.99
N SER A 250 18.02 -3.73 -17.84
CA SER A 250 16.75 -4.36 -17.46
C SER A 250 16.70 -5.84 -17.83
N PHE A 251 16.11 -6.63 -16.95
CA PHE A 251 15.81 -8.05 -17.14
C PHE A 251 14.35 -8.27 -16.77
N ILE A 252 13.49 -8.49 -17.77
CA ILE A 252 12.05 -8.47 -17.61
C ILE A 252 11.47 -9.83 -18.01
N LYS A 253 10.66 -10.39 -17.13
CA LYS A 253 9.91 -11.63 -17.36
C LYS A 253 8.43 -11.39 -17.11
N THR A 254 7.61 -11.73 -18.09
CA THR A 254 6.15 -11.66 -17.98
C THR A 254 5.53 -13.01 -18.33
N HIS A 255 4.51 -13.37 -17.56
CA HIS A 255 3.78 -14.63 -17.67
C HIS A 255 2.26 -14.37 -17.71
N ASN A 256 1.47 -15.34 -18.17
CA ASN A 256 0.01 -15.26 -18.25
C ASN A 256 -0.49 -14.02 -19.03
N ARG A 257 -1.15 -13.07 -18.37
CA ARG A 257 -1.74 -11.84 -18.94
C ARG A 257 -1.09 -10.58 -18.34
N SER A 258 0.14 -10.71 -17.86
CA SER A 258 0.85 -9.59 -17.24
C SER A 258 1.41 -8.63 -18.29
N ILE A 259 1.57 -7.37 -17.88
CA ILE A 259 2.03 -6.29 -18.75
C ILE A 259 3.17 -5.54 -18.07
N ALA A 260 4.28 -5.32 -18.78
CA ALA A 260 5.38 -4.49 -18.31
C ALA A 260 5.68 -3.34 -19.28
N GLU A 261 5.65 -2.11 -18.79
CA GLU A 261 6.12 -0.91 -19.48
C GLU A 261 7.51 -0.53 -18.96
N ILE A 262 8.50 -0.42 -19.85
CA ILE A 262 9.91 -0.23 -19.47
C ILE A 262 10.64 0.84 -20.30
N THR A 263 11.67 1.42 -19.69
CA THR A 263 12.59 2.37 -20.34
C THR A 263 14.03 1.99 -19.98
N SER A 264 14.75 1.41 -20.94
CA SER A 264 16.13 0.92 -20.75
C SER A 264 17.10 1.69 -21.63
N VAL A 265 18.31 2.02 -21.15
CA VAL A 265 19.29 2.80 -21.94
C VAL A 265 20.48 2.01 -22.48
N ASN A 266 21.02 1.01 -21.77
CA ASN A 266 22.24 0.31 -22.20
C ASN A 266 21.99 -1.16 -22.56
N HIS A 267 21.27 -1.88 -21.71
CA HIS A 267 20.95 -3.29 -21.96
C HIS A 267 19.51 -3.61 -21.61
N GLN A 268 18.87 -4.40 -22.47
CA GLN A 268 17.55 -4.97 -22.23
C GLN A 268 17.54 -6.46 -22.54
N SER A 269 17.06 -7.25 -21.58
CA SER A 269 16.72 -8.65 -21.78
C SER A 269 15.24 -8.85 -21.43
N SER A 270 14.46 -9.33 -22.39
CA SER A 270 13.02 -9.48 -22.24
C SER A 270 12.60 -10.93 -22.48
N LYS A 271 11.73 -11.46 -21.63
CA LYS A 271 11.05 -12.74 -21.83
C LYS A 271 9.55 -12.55 -21.64
N ALA A 272 8.79 -12.64 -22.73
CA ALA A 272 7.33 -12.63 -22.71
C ALA A 272 6.80 -14.05 -22.98
N SER A 273 5.82 -14.50 -22.18
CA SER A 273 5.25 -15.85 -22.30
C SER A 273 3.75 -15.90 -22.06
N ASP A 274 3.10 -16.92 -22.60
CA ASP A 274 1.63 -17.08 -22.61
C ASP A 274 0.96 -15.97 -23.42
N THR A 275 0.22 -15.06 -22.79
CA THR A 275 -0.52 -13.94 -23.42
C THR A 275 -0.06 -12.60 -22.81
N SER A 276 1.21 -12.51 -22.42
CA SER A 276 1.79 -11.38 -21.69
C SER A 276 2.49 -10.41 -22.63
N ASP A 277 2.52 -9.13 -22.28
CA ASP A 277 3.12 -8.09 -23.12
C ASP A 277 4.23 -7.32 -22.40
N ILE A 278 5.30 -7.00 -23.13
CA ILE A 278 6.35 -6.09 -22.70
C ILE A 278 6.42 -4.93 -23.69
N TYR A 279 6.22 -3.72 -23.18
CA TYR A 279 6.25 -2.46 -23.93
C TYR A 279 7.52 -1.69 -23.58
N TYR A 280 8.31 -1.29 -24.59
CA TYR A 280 9.49 -0.47 -24.36
C TYR A 280 9.37 0.91 -25.01
N TYR A 281 9.92 1.91 -24.30
CA TYR A 281 9.84 3.33 -24.68
C TYR A 281 11.20 3.95 -24.98
N ASN A 282 12.27 3.15 -25.06
CA ASN A 282 13.61 3.61 -25.47
C ASN A 282 14.37 2.48 -26.18
N ILE A 283 15.29 2.80 -27.11
CA ILE A 283 16.24 1.82 -27.65
C ILE A 283 17.45 1.73 -26.72
N PRO A 284 17.77 0.55 -26.18
CA PRO A 284 19.04 0.31 -25.50
C PRO A 284 20.15 -0.02 -26.50
N ASP A 285 21.41 0.20 -26.12
CA ASP A 285 22.58 -0.17 -26.94
C ASP A 285 22.59 -1.66 -27.33
N THR A 286 22.14 -2.52 -26.42
CA THR A 286 22.05 -3.97 -26.61
C THR A 286 20.69 -4.51 -26.17
N ARG A 287 20.16 -5.47 -26.94
CA ARG A 287 18.83 -6.03 -26.73
C ARG A 287 18.78 -7.51 -27.07
N ALA A 288 18.09 -8.28 -26.22
CA ALA A 288 17.76 -9.68 -26.47
C ALA A 288 16.34 -9.97 -26.00
N ASP A 289 15.46 -10.36 -26.93
CA ASP A 289 14.07 -10.65 -26.63
C ASP A 289 13.75 -12.11 -26.92
N PHE A 290 12.96 -12.71 -26.02
CA PHE A 290 12.48 -14.07 -26.13
C PHE A 290 10.96 -14.08 -25.97
N MET A 291 10.26 -14.45 -27.03
CA MET A 291 8.80 -14.53 -27.08
C MET A 291 8.38 -16.00 -27.14
N VAL A 292 7.44 -16.40 -26.29
CA VAL A 292 6.97 -17.79 -26.18
C VAL A 292 5.44 -17.82 -26.20
N LYS A 293 4.85 -18.71 -27.01
CA LYS A 293 3.40 -18.75 -27.27
C LYS A 293 2.93 -17.41 -27.86
N ASP A 294 1.96 -16.75 -27.25
CA ASP A 294 1.36 -15.48 -27.70
C ASP A 294 1.97 -14.26 -26.97
N GLY A 295 3.07 -14.44 -26.24
CA GLY A 295 3.73 -13.36 -25.52
C GLY A 295 4.48 -12.42 -26.47
N SER A 296 4.36 -11.11 -26.27
CA SER A 296 4.87 -10.10 -27.21
C SER A 296 5.81 -9.08 -26.57
N VAL A 297 6.77 -8.56 -27.36
CA VAL A 297 7.64 -7.44 -26.98
C VAL A 297 7.53 -6.33 -28.04
N LEU A 298 6.95 -5.18 -27.70
CA LEU A 298 6.55 -4.14 -28.65
C LEU A 298 7.23 -2.78 -28.42
N ASP A 299 7.59 -2.13 -29.53
CA ASP A 299 8.10 -0.75 -29.55
C ASP A 299 6.97 0.27 -29.43
N MET A 300 7.02 1.12 -28.41
CA MET A 300 5.98 2.12 -28.18
C MET A 300 6.44 3.56 -28.46
N ARG A 301 7.66 3.79 -28.96
CA ARG A 301 8.23 5.14 -29.12
C ARG A 301 7.46 6.00 -30.13
N ASN A 302 6.86 5.38 -31.13
CA ASN A 302 6.27 6.08 -32.28
C ASN A 302 4.73 6.09 -32.30
N LEU A 303 4.05 5.77 -31.19
CA LEU A 303 2.59 5.73 -31.15
C LEU A 303 1.95 7.07 -30.73
N THR A 304 2.74 8.11 -30.49
CA THR A 304 2.29 9.47 -30.19
C THR A 304 3.03 10.51 -31.04
N SER A 305 2.60 10.64 -32.31
CA SER A 305 2.80 11.79 -33.21
C SER A 305 4.25 12.17 -33.64
N PRO A 306 4.50 12.48 -34.93
CA PRO A 306 5.84 12.81 -35.46
C PRO A 306 6.42 14.19 -35.05
N PHE A 307 5.88 14.88 -34.04
CA PHE A 307 6.26 16.25 -33.67
C PHE A 307 7.07 16.39 -32.36
N MET A 308 7.57 15.29 -31.80
CA MET A 308 8.21 15.29 -30.46
C MET A 308 9.72 14.94 -30.47
N ASP A 309 10.33 14.80 -31.64
CA ASP A 309 11.77 14.45 -31.78
C ASP A 309 12.72 15.58 -31.32
N GLU A 310 12.22 16.79 -31.05
CA GLU A 310 13.07 17.95 -30.72
C GLU A 310 13.33 18.16 -29.21
N GLU A 311 12.52 17.64 -28.28
CA GLU A 311 12.61 18.06 -26.86
C GLU A 311 13.38 17.13 -25.90
N TYR A 312 13.57 15.84 -26.21
CA TYR A 312 14.09 14.86 -25.23
C TYR A 312 15.62 14.88 -25.02
N THR A 313 16.37 15.65 -25.82
CA THR A 313 17.84 15.75 -25.66
C THR A 313 18.26 16.90 -24.75
N ARG A 314 17.37 17.83 -24.40
CA ARG A 314 17.70 19.03 -23.59
C ARG A 314 18.14 18.69 -22.17
N TYR A 315 17.54 17.67 -21.55
CA TYR A 315 17.80 17.30 -20.16
C TYR A 315 18.75 16.10 -20.01
N ASN A 316 19.22 15.51 -21.11
CA ASN A 316 20.12 14.36 -21.12
C ASN A 316 21.60 14.73 -21.35
N LYS A 317 21.93 16.01 -21.53
CA LYS A 317 23.32 16.49 -21.54
C LYS A 317 23.77 16.78 -20.10
N GLN A 318 24.08 15.75 -19.33
CA GLN A 318 25.04 15.77 -18.21
C GLN A 318 24.97 14.45 -17.43
N PHE A 319 25.71 13.45 -17.88
CA PHE A 319 26.49 12.57 -17.01
C PHE A 319 27.72 12.13 -17.82
N PRO A 320 28.96 12.30 -17.31
CA PRO A 320 30.15 11.67 -17.88
C PRO A 320 30.12 10.15 -17.74
#